data_AF-A0A9D7XPF3-F1
#
_entry.id   AF-A0A9D7XPF3-F1
#
_cell.length_a   1.000
_cell.length_b   1.000
_cell.length_c   1.000
_cell.angle_alpha   90.00
_cell.angle_beta   90.00
_cell.angle_gamma   90.00
#
_symmetry.space_group_name_H-M   'P 1'
#
loop_
_entity.id
_entity.type
_entity.pdbx_description
1 polymer ?
#
loop_
_entity_poly.entity_id
_entity_poly.type
_entity_poly.pdbx_seq_one_letter_code
_entity_poly.pdbx_strand_id
1 'polypeptide(L)'
;MKVKGEWKITQISDTRRQKDCINDKDIVQGIDSLINEWHHAAAVADEKTFFGRMAEDGIYIGTDASERWKRDELREWSKKYFDRESAWVFKPLSRNISVAPGGHLVWFDELLDTSMGTCRSTGVMELQENEWKIVHYQLSVTLPNEKLDGFRALIGKP
;
A
#
# COMPACT_ATOMS: atom_id res chain seq x y z
N MET A 1 -5.76 12.93 -22.98
CA MET A 1 -6.79 13.40 -22.02
C MET A 1 -6.95 14.91 -22.15
N LYS A 2 -8.17 15.47 -22.03
CA LYS A 2 -8.33 16.94 -22.02
C LYS A 2 -8.10 17.48 -20.61
N VAL A 3 -7.09 18.33 -20.45
CA VAL A 3 -6.83 19.06 -19.19
C VAL A 3 -7.00 20.54 -19.50
N LYS A 4 -7.90 21.23 -18.79
CA LYS A 4 -8.24 22.65 -19.00
C LYS A 4 -8.60 23.01 -20.45
N GLY A 5 -9.31 22.11 -21.15
CA GLY A 5 -9.79 22.36 -22.51
C GLY A 5 -8.77 22.05 -23.62
N GLU A 6 -7.51 21.79 -23.29
CA GLU A 6 -6.47 21.42 -24.25
C GLU A 6 -6.24 19.92 -24.28
N TRP A 7 -6.03 19.39 -25.49
CA TRP A 7 -5.65 17.99 -25.66
C TRP A 7 -4.19 17.80 -25.26
N LYS A 8 -3.96 17.16 -24.11
CA LYS A 8 -2.64 16.66 -23.76
C LYS A 8 -2.49 15.21 -24.20
N ILE A 9 -1.40 14.96 -24.94
CA ILE A 9 -0.85 13.62 -25.11
C ILE A 9 -0.33 13.19 -23.74
N THR A 10 -0.92 12.14 -23.18
CA THR A 10 -0.55 11.60 -21.87
C THR A 10 0.52 10.52 -21.99
N GLN A 11 0.62 9.87 -23.14
CA GLN A 11 1.62 8.85 -23.42
C GLN A 11 1.79 8.67 -24.93
N ILE A 12 3.03 8.36 -25.34
CA ILE A 12 3.35 7.79 -26.64
C ILE A 12 4.10 6.49 -26.35
N SER A 13 3.55 5.37 -26.79
CA SER A 13 4.24 4.07 -26.72
C SER A 13 4.85 3.77 -28.08
N ASP A 14 6.17 3.91 -28.22
CA ASP A 14 6.90 3.51 -29.43
C ASP A 14 7.33 2.04 -29.31
N THR A 15 6.60 1.15 -29.99
CA THR A 15 6.85 -0.29 -29.99
C THR A 15 8.10 -0.71 -30.77
N ARG A 16 8.81 0.23 -31.41
CA ARG A 16 10.02 -0.03 -32.21
C ARG A 16 11.30 0.29 -31.45
N ARG A 17 11.21 1.08 -30.36
CA ARG A 17 12.35 1.40 -29.51
C ARG A 17 12.60 0.22 -28.56
N GLN A 18 13.81 -0.33 -28.56
CA GLN A 18 14.22 -1.44 -27.67
C GLN A 18 15.15 -1.00 -26.53
N LYS A 19 15.51 0.30 -26.48
CA LYS A 19 16.36 0.91 -25.44
C LYS A 19 15.52 1.87 -24.60
N ASP A 20 15.64 1.78 -23.27
CA ASP A 20 14.87 2.57 -22.28
C ASP A 20 13.37 2.22 -22.24
N CYS A 21 13.02 0.96 -22.51
CA CYS A 21 11.65 0.48 -22.35
C CYS A 21 11.34 0.26 -20.87
N ILE A 22 10.21 0.78 -20.40
CA ILE A 22 9.65 0.43 -19.11
C ILE A 22 9.26 -1.05 -19.18
N ASN A 23 9.94 -1.89 -18.42
CA ASN A 23 9.62 -3.31 -18.30
C ASN A 23 8.76 -3.51 -17.06
N ASP A 24 7.46 -3.70 -17.27
CA ASP A 24 6.49 -3.91 -16.19
C ASP A 24 6.90 -5.05 -15.26
N LYS A 25 7.58 -6.09 -15.78
CA LYS A 25 8.06 -7.21 -14.96
C LYS A 25 9.11 -6.78 -13.94
N ASP A 26 10.04 -5.92 -14.33
CA ASP A 26 11.11 -5.45 -13.44
C ASP A 26 10.56 -4.49 -12.39
N ILE A 27 9.60 -3.63 -12.79
CA ILE A 27 8.84 -2.79 -11.85
C ILE A 27 8.11 -3.65 -10.84
N VAL A 28 7.35 -4.65 -11.30
CA VAL A 28 6.58 -5.54 -10.42
C VAL A 28 7.48 -6.24 -9.40
N GLN A 29 8.64 -6.77 -9.82
CA GLN A 29 9.59 -7.40 -8.91
C GLN A 29 10.22 -6.43 -7.90
N GLY A 30 10.55 -5.21 -8.35
CA GLY A 30 11.07 -4.16 -7.48
C GLY A 30 10.05 -3.72 -6.43
N ILE A 31 8.80 -3.53 -6.85
CA ILE A 31 7.69 -3.17 -5.95
C ILE A 31 7.40 -4.30 -4.95
N ASP A 32 7.37 -5.55 -5.40
CA ASP A 32 7.18 -6.70 -4.50
C ASP A 32 8.23 -6.74 -3.38
N SER A 33 9.50 -6.55 -3.76
CA SER A 33 10.62 -6.51 -2.82
C SER A 33 10.48 -5.35 -1.83
N LEU A 34 10.14 -4.15 -2.31
CA LEU A 34 9.96 -2.97 -1.48
C LEU A 34 8.81 -3.14 -0.47
N ILE A 35 7.68 -3.72 -0.90
CA ILE A 35 6.55 -4.00 0.00
C ILE A 35 6.95 -5.05 1.05
N ASN A 36 7.72 -6.08 0.68
CA ASN A 36 8.22 -7.06 1.65
C ASN A 36 9.18 -6.43 2.67
N GLU A 37 10.08 -5.54 2.24
CA GLU A 37 10.93 -4.77 3.15
C GLU A 37 10.11 -3.87 4.08
N TRP A 38 9.05 -3.25 3.55
CA TRP A 38 8.17 -2.38 4.33
C TRP A 38 7.41 -3.16 5.43
N HIS A 39 6.89 -4.35 5.10
CA HIS A 39 6.31 -5.24 6.10
C HIS A 39 7.34 -5.74 7.12
N HIS A 40 8.56 -6.05 6.67
CA HIS A 40 9.64 -6.47 7.56
C HIS A 40 10.01 -5.35 8.54
N ALA A 41 10.11 -4.10 8.06
CA ALA A 41 10.38 -2.93 8.89
C ALA A 41 9.32 -2.77 10.00
N ALA A 42 8.04 -2.99 9.70
CA ALA A 42 6.99 -3.01 10.71
C ALA A 42 7.18 -4.16 11.73
N ALA A 43 7.60 -5.34 11.27
CA ALA A 43 7.79 -6.50 12.12
C ALA A 43 8.97 -6.37 13.09
N VAL A 44 10.03 -5.65 12.71
CA VAL A 44 11.22 -5.39 13.55
C VAL A 44 11.23 -4.00 14.19
N ALA A 45 10.09 -3.29 14.12
CA ALA A 45 9.93 -1.95 14.66
C ALA A 45 10.95 -0.91 14.12
N ASP A 46 11.37 -1.04 12.86
CA ASP A 46 12.17 -0.02 12.16
C ASP A 46 11.27 1.12 11.65
N GLU A 47 11.00 2.07 12.55
CA GLU A 47 10.24 3.28 12.26
C GLU A 47 10.80 4.05 11.06
N LYS A 48 12.13 4.18 10.97
CA LYS A 48 12.80 5.01 9.97
C LYS A 48 12.57 4.44 8.57
N THR A 49 12.75 3.14 8.39
CA THR A 49 12.49 2.48 7.11
C THR A 49 11.01 2.46 6.80
N PHE A 50 10.15 2.15 7.78
CA PHE A 50 8.70 2.09 7.58
C PHE A 50 8.11 3.41 7.06
N PHE A 51 8.35 4.52 7.78
CA PHE A 51 7.84 5.83 7.37
C PHE A 51 8.65 6.44 6.21
N GLY A 52 9.93 6.08 6.05
CA GLY A 52 10.75 6.52 4.93
C GLY A 52 10.31 5.97 3.56
N ARG A 53 9.57 4.84 3.55
CA ARG A 53 8.93 4.28 2.35
C ARG A 53 7.59 4.94 2.01
N MET A 54 7.04 5.77 2.88
CA MET A 54 5.81 6.52 2.64
C MET A 54 6.10 7.93 2.11
N ALA A 55 5.24 8.43 1.22
CA ALA A 55 5.29 9.80 0.76
C ALA A 55 4.97 10.76 1.92
N GLU A 56 5.44 12.02 1.82
CA GLU A 56 5.21 13.04 2.86
C GLU A 56 3.72 13.32 3.10
N ASP A 57 2.94 13.34 2.03
CA ASP A 57 1.49 13.45 2.04
C ASP A 57 0.77 12.09 2.06
N GLY A 58 1.50 11.00 2.33
CA GLY A 58 1.01 9.64 2.31
C GLY A 58 -0.13 9.42 3.32
N ILE A 59 -1.14 8.65 2.90
CA ILE A 59 -2.30 8.29 3.72
C ILE A 59 -2.22 6.83 4.15
N TYR A 60 -2.49 6.58 5.43
CA TYR A 60 -2.70 5.25 5.98
C TYR A 60 -4.11 5.14 6.55
N ILE A 61 -4.84 4.11 6.12
CA ILE A 61 -6.16 3.76 6.62
C ILE A 61 -6.05 2.45 7.38
N GLY A 62 -6.34 2.51 8.68
CA GLY A 62 -6.33 1.35 9.56
C GLY A 62 -7.61 0.53 9.47
N THR A 63 -7.76 -0.42 10.39
CA THR A 63 -8.90 -1.35 10.39
C THR A 63 -10.12 -0.81 11.12
N ASP A 64 -9.95 0.17 12.01
CA ASP A 64 -11.08 0.84 12.68
C ASP A 64 -11.63 2.01 11.84
N ALA A 65 -12.93 2.24 11.92
CA ALA A 65 -13.63 3.22 11.07
C ALA A 65 -13.16 4.68 11.26
N SER A 66 -12.54 5.00 12.41
CA SER A 66 -11.97 6.32 12.69
C SER A 66 -10.53 6.48 12.19
N GLU A 67 -9.90 5.39 11.74
CA GLU A 67 -8.48 5.33 11.42
C GLU A 67 -8.19 5.81 10.00
N ARG A 68 -7.89 7.10 9.88
CA ARG A 68 -7.37 7.70 8.66
C ARG A 68 -6.34 8.74 9.02
N TRP A 69 -5.07 8.42 8.80
CA TRP A 69 -3.95 9.26 9.20
C TRP A 69 -3.14 9.72 8.00
N LYS A 70 -2.56 10.91 8.13
CA LYS A 70 -1.36 11.27 7.37
C LYS A 70 -0.14 10.54 7.94
N ARG A 71 0.91 10.36 7.13
CA ARG A 71 2.17 9.70 7.53
C ARG A 71 2.67 10.17 8.89
N ASP A 72 2.81 11.47 9.08
CA ASP A 72 3.43 12.04 10.29
C ASP A 72 2.50 11.95 11.52
N GLU A 73 1.19 12.05 11.32
CA GLU A 73 0.20 11.82 12.38
C GLU A 73 0.24 10.35 12.85
N LEU A 74 0.33 9.41 11.90
CA LEU A 74 0.49 7.99 12.21
C LEU A 74 1.81 7.74 12.95
N ARG A 75 2.89 8.37 12.51
CA ARG A 75 4.21 8.25 13.13
C ARG A 75 4.20 8.67 14.60
N GLU A 76 3.60 9.82 14.90
CA GLU A 76 3.46 10.28 16.29
C GLU A 76 2.59 9.35 17.13
N TRP A 77 1.44 8.92 16.59
CA TRP A 77 0.51 8.02 17.29
C TRP A 77 1.12 6.63 17.54
N SER A 78 1.88 6.12 16.58
CA SER A 78 2.40 4.75 16.58
C SER A 78 3.71 4.59 17.35
N LYS A 79 4.36 5.68 17.77
CA LYS A 79 5.65 5.68 18.47
C LYS A 79 5.77 4.63 19.57
N LYS A 80 4.74 4.50 20.42
CA LYS A 80 4.68 3.51 21.52
C LYS A 80 4.69 2.04 21.08
N TYR A 81 4.35 1.76 19.82
CA TYR A 81 4.40 0.42 19.23
C TYR A 81 5.78 0.16 18.60
N PHE A 82 6.41 1.19 18.03
CA PHE A 82 7.77 1.11 17.50
C PHE A 82 8.86 1.14 18.59
N ASP A 83 8.54 1.55 19.82
CA ASP A 83 9.44 1.43 20.98
C ASP A 83 9.55 -0.03 21.52
N ARG A 84 8.88 -1.00 20.88
CA ARG A 84 8.88 -2.43 21.26
C ARG A 84 9.73 -3.25 20.29
N GLU A 85 9.97 -4.52 20.62
CA GLU A 85 10.69 -5.45 19.72
C GLU A 85 9.95 -5.75 18.41
N SER A 86 8.64 -5.50 18.36
CA SER A 86 7.81 -5.69 17.16
C SER A 86 6.57 -4.80 17.21
N ALA A 87 6.24 -4.15 16.10
CA ALA A 87 5.01 -3.36 15.98
C ALA A 87 3.89 -4.21 15.37
N TRP A 88 4.04 -4.63 14.12
CA TRP A 88 3.05 -5.45 13.41
C TRP A 88 3.72 -6.48 12.50
N VAL A 89 3.24 -7.73 12.56
CA VAL A 89 3.72 -8.82 11.72
C VAL A 89 2.69 -9.08 10.62
N PHE A 90 3.07 -8.75 9.39
CA PHE A 90 2.28 -8.99 8.19
C PHE A 90 2.98 -10.02 7.32
N LYS A 91 2.31 -11.16 7.06
CA LYS A 91 2.83 -12.21 6.18
C LYS A 91 2.02 -12.26 4.89
N PRO A 92 2.61 -11.96 3.72
CA PRO A 92 1.87 -11.99 2.46
C PRO A 92 1.50 -13.44 2.08
N LEU A 93 0.21 -13.67 1.86
CA LEU A 93 -0.34 -14.92 1.34
C LEU A 93 -0.44 -14.87 -0.18
N SER A 94 -0.85 -13.73 -0.71
CA SER A 94 -0.89 -13.45 -2.15
C SER A 94 -0.81 -11.94 -2.38
N ARG A 95 -0.24 -11.53 -3.51
CA ARG A 95 -0.13 -10.13 -3.91
C ARG A 95 -0.32 -10.01 -5.41
N ASN A 96 -1.15 -9.06 -5.82
CA ASN A 96 -1.28 -8.63 -7.20
C ASN A 96 -0.73 -7.23 -7.32
N ILE A 97 0.06 -6.97 -8.37
CA ILE A 97 0.67 -5.66 -8.63
C ILE A 97 0.33 -5.26 -10.05
N SER A 98 -0.19 -4.05 -10.21
CA SER A 98 -0.56 -3.48 -11.51
C SER A 98 0.19 -2.17 -11.73
N VAL A 99 0.84 -2.07 -12.89
CA VAL A 99 1.59 -0.88 -13.30
C VAL A 99 0.67 0.01 -14.14
N ALA A 100 0.55 1.28 -13.75
CA ALA A 100 -0.20 2.25 -14.52
C ALA A 100 0.50 2.54 -15.87
N PRO A 101 -0.26 2.95 -16.91
CA PRO A 101 0.33 3.44 -18.13
C PRO A 101 1.36 4.55 -17.85
N GLY A 102 2.55 4.39 -18.41
CA GLY A 102 3.68 5.28 -18.17
C GLY A 102 4.61 4.86 -17.04
N GLY A 103 4.28 3.87 -16.21
CA GLY A 103 5.23 3.24 -15.29
C GLY A 103 5.68 4.04 -14.07
N HIS A 104 4.99 5.14 -13.74
CA HIS A 104 5.31 6.00 -12.57
C HIS A 104 4.31 5.85 -11.42
N LEU A 105 3.25 5.06 -11.61
CA LEU A 105 2.25 4.77 -10.60
C LEU A 105 1.98 3.27 -10.61
N VAL A 106 1.86 2.68 -9.43
CA VAL A 106 1.54 1.26 -9.23
C VAL A 106 0.44 1.16 -8.18
N TRP A 107 -0.50 0.25 -8.38
CA TRP A 107 -1.40 -0.18 -7.30
C TRP A 107 -1.27 -1.67 -7.08
N PHE A 108 -1.47 -2.07 -5.84
CA PHE A 108 -1.41 -3.47 -5.44
C PHE A 108 -2.53 -3.80 -4.47
N ASP A 109 -2.93 -5.07 -4.47
CA ASP A 109 -3.75 -5.66 -3.43
C ASP A 109 -3.11 -6.95 -2.95
N GLU A 110 -3.23 -7.23 -1.67
CA GLU A 110 -2.63 -8.43 -1.07
C GLU A 110 -3.50 -9.00 0.04
N LEU A 111 -3.43 -10.31 0.19
CA LEU A 111 -3.90 -10.99 1.40
C LEU A 111 -2.74 -11.14 2.36
N LEU A 112 -2.99 -10.79 3.61
CA LEU A 112 -2.03 -10.87 4.70
C LEU A 112 -2.55 -11.82 5.78
N ASP A 113 -1.67 -12.70 6.25
CA ASP A 113 -1.84 -13.40 7.52
C ASP A 113 -1.28 -12.53 8.65
N THR A 114 -2.12 -12.27 9.66
CA THR A 114 -1.86 -11.32 10.74
C THR A 114 -2.39 -11.88 12.07
N SER A 115 -2.05 -11.23 13.18
CA SER A 115 -2.61 -11.58 14.50
C SER A 115 -4.13 -11.37 14.61
N MET A 116 -4.72 -10.55 13.74
CA MET A 116 -6.17 -10.31 13.65
C MET A 116 -6.88 -11.34 12.77
N GLY A 117 -6.14 -12.29 12.18
CA GLY A 117 -6.61 -13.18 11.11
C GLY A 117 -6.28 -12.63 9.73
N THR A 118 -6.97 -13.15 8.71
CA THR A 118 -6.76 -12.75 7.32
C THR A 118 -7.20 -11.31 7.10
N CYS A 119 -6.26 -10.46 6.69
CA CYS A 119 -6.51 -9.09 6.28
C CYS A 119 -6.32 -8.93 4.77
N ARG A 120 -7.01 -7.95 4.20
CA ARG A 120 -6.81 -7.45 2.85
C ARG A 120 -6.17 -6.07 2.96
N SER A 121 -5.07 -5.86 2.27
CA SER A 121 -4.55 -4.51 2.06
C SER A 121 -4.60 -4.11 0.59
N THR A 122 -4.67 -2.80 0.38
CA THR A 122 -4.57 -2.18 -0.93
C THR A 122 -3.69 -0.96 -0.80
N GLY A 123 -2.73 -0.82 -1.70
CA GLY A 123 -1.81 0.30 -1.69
C GLY A 123 -1.61 0.89 -3.08
N VAL A 124 -1.21 2.16 -3.07
CA VAL A 124 -0.81 2.92 -4.25
C VAL A 124 0.58 3.46 -4.00
N MET A 125 1.45 3.29 -4.99
CA MET A 125 2.82 3.76 -4.97
C MET A 125 3.09 4.66 -6.16
N GLU A 126 3.86 5.72 -5.93
CA GLU A 126 4.28 6.69 -6.94
C GLU A 126 5.81 6.77 -6.98
N LEU A 127 6.38 6.89 -8.17
CA LEU A 127 7.80 7.12 -8.37
C LEU A 127 8.09 8.62 -8.21
N GLN A 128 8.68 9.00 -7.08
CA GLN A 128 9.04 10.38 -6.74
C GLN A 128 10.57 10.49 -6.66
N GLU A 129 11.18 11.38 -7.44
CA GLU A 129 12.65 11.60 -7.43
C GLU A 129 13.48 10.31 -7.60
N ASN A 130 13.00 9.38 -8.45
CA ASN A 130 13.55 8.03 -8.67
C ASN A 130 13.42 7.05 -7.49
N GLU A 131 12.62 7.37 -6.48
CA GLU A 131 12.26 6.46 -5.39
C GLU A 131 10.76 6.14 -5.40
N TRP A 132 10.42 4.87 -5.24
CA TRP A 132 9.03 4.47 -5.04
C TRP A 132 8.57 4.79 -3.62
N LYS A 133 7.48 5.54 -3.51
CA LYS A 133 6.86 5.92 -2.23
C LYS A 133 5.42 5.44 -2.16
N ILE A 134 5.01 4.95 -1.01
CA ILE A 134 3.61 4.62 -0.71
C ILE A 134 2.85 5.93 -0.47
N VAL A 135 1.94 6.28 -1.38
CA VAL A 135 1.09 7.49 -1.28
C VAL A 135 -0.26 7.19 -0.63
N HIS A 136 -0.71 5.94 -0.72
CA HIS A 136 -1.94 5.50 -0.07
C HIS A 136 -1.81 4.04 0.34
N TYR A 137 -2.23 3.70 1.55
CA TYR A 137 -2.34 2.33 2.03
C TYR A 137 -3.60 2.17 2.87
N GLN A 138 -4.32 1.08 2.65
CA GLN A 138 -5.49 0.69 3.42
C GLN A 138 -5.35 -0.76 3.85
N LEU A 139 -5.64 -1.03 5.12
CA LEU A 139 -5.73 -2.37 5.68
C LEU A 139 -7.16 -2.62 6.17
N SER A 140 -7.69 -3.81 5.92
CA SER A 140 -9.04 -4.18 6.34
C SER A 140 -9.10 -5.64 6.77
N VAL A 141 -9.78 -5.91 7.88
CA VAL A 141 -10.04 -7.29 8.32
C VAL A 141 -11.02 -7.92 7.34
N THR A 142 -10.75 -9.14 6.89
CA THR A 142 -11.68 -9.87 6.02
C THR A 142 -12.72 -10.60 6.87
N LEU A 143 -13.99 -10.45 6.50
CA LEU A 143 -15.10 -11.14 7.14
C LEU A 143 -15.65 -12.19 6.18
N PRO A 144 -15.59 -13.49 6.51
CA PRO A 144 -16.27 -14.51 5.72
C PRO A 144 -17.77 -14.18 5.62
N ASN A 145 -18.33 -14.31 4.42
CA ASN A 145 -19.71 -13.87 4.15
C ASN A 145 -20.73 -14.56 5.06
N GLU A 146 -20.51 -15.82 5.41
CA GLU A 146 -21.33 -16.61 6.33
C GLU A 146 -21.29 -16.10 7.79
N LYS A 147 -20.34 -15.22 8.13
CA LYS A 147 -20.22 -14.59 9.45
C LYS A 147 -20.81 -13.19 9.49
N LEU A 148 -21.32 -12.66 8.37
CA LEU A 148 -21.82 -11.28 8.27
C LEU A 148 -22.97 -11.01 9.25
N ASP A 149 -23.95 -11.91 9.34
CA ASP A 149 -25.10 -11.72 10.24
C ASP A 149 -24.69 -11.75 11.72
N GLY A 150 -23.73 -12.61 12.09
CA GLY A 150 -23.18 -12.65 13.44
C GLY A 150 -22.45 -11.35 13.78
N PHE A 151 -21.64 -10.82 12.85
CA PHE A 151 -20.97 -9.53 13.02
C PHE A 151 -21.96 -8.37 13.16
N ARG A 152 -22.99 -8.33 12.30
CA ARG A 152 -24.09 -7.35 12.36
C ARG A 152 -24.78 -7.32 13.72
N ALA A 153 -25.04 -8.49 14.30
CA ALA A 153 -25.60 -8.61 15.64
C ALA A 153 -24.66 -8.03 16.71
N LEU A 154 -23.35 -8.28 16.62
CA LEU A 154 -22.35 -7.78 17.59
C LEU A 154 -22.24 -6.25 17.61
N ILE A 155 -22.40 -5.60 16.45
CA ILE A 155 -22.31 -4.13 16.34
C ILE A 155 -23.67 -3.42 16.46
N GLY A 156 -24.73 -4.15 16.81
CA GLY A 156 -26.08 -3.58 16.95
C GLY A 156 -26.72 -3.11 15.65
N LYS A 157 -26.34 -3.69 14.50
CA LYS A 157 -26.90 -3.39 13.17
C LYS A 157 -27.49 -4.66 12.54
N PRO A 158 -28.62 -5.18 13.08
CA PRO A 158 -29.22 -6.44 12.65
C PRO A 158 -29.62 -6.44 11.18
#